data_AF-A0A9D8C9B7-F1
#
_entry.id   AF-A0A9D8C9B7-F1
#
_cell.length_a   1.000
_cell.length_b   1.000
_cell.length_c   1.000
_cell.angle_alpha   90.00
_cell.angle_beta   90.00
_cell.angle_gamma   90.00
#
_symmetry.space_group_name_H-M   'P 1'
#
loop_
_entity.id
_entity.type
_entity.pdbx_description
1 polymer ?
#
loop_
_entity_poly.entity_id
_entity_poly.type
_entity_poly.pdbx_seq_one_letter_code
_entity_poly.pdbx_strand_id
1 'polypeptide(L)'
;MSRPKRSALAAHRQRLKRLGRVRVEVLANAEDAALLRGVAKALVDPARRLQVKLALTQQLAGQGKIGLKALLAAAPFGDLEFERPRDFGRKIAL
;
A
#
# COMPACT_ATOMS: atom_id res chain seq x y z
N MET A 1 35.34 -12.61 25.28
CA MET A 1 34.05 -12.25 25.92
C MET A 1 33.47 -10.99 25.28
N SER A 2 32.34 -11.08 24.57
CA SER A 2 31.54 -9.93 24.08
C SER A 2 30.21 -10.43 23.50
N ARG A 3 29.16 -10.54 24.33
CA ARG A 3 27.79 -10.86 23.87
C ARG A 3 26.61 -10.08 24.50
N PRO A 4 26.76 -8.89 25.12
CA PRO A 4 25.60 -8.15 25.62
C PRO A 4 24.79 -7.45 24.50
N LYS A 5 25.40 -7.16 23.34
CA LYS A 5 24.73 -6.40 22.25
C LYS A 5 23.64 -7.20 21.51
N ARG A 6 23.80 -8.52 21.38
CA ARG A 6 22.81 -9.37 20.67
C ARG A 6 21.53 -9.55 21.48
N SER A 7 21.63 -9.74 22.80
CA SER A 7 20.43 -9.88 23.66
C SER A 7 19.65 -8.57 23.74
N ALA A 8 20.33 -7.43 23.86
CA ALA A 8 19.70 -6.11 23.88
C ALA A 8 18.93 -5.81 22.57
N LEU A 9 19.53 -6.12 21.41
CA LEU A 9 18.87 -5.97 20.11
C LEU A 9 17.67 -6.91 19.95
N ALA A 10 17.79 -8.17 20.41
CA ALA A 10 16.68 -9.13 20.38
C ALA A 10 15.51 -8.66 21.25
N ALA A 11 15.78 -8.23 22.48
CA ALA A 11 14.78 -7.69 23.40
C ALA A 11 14.10 -6.42 22.84
N HIS A 12 14.88 -5.51 22.23
CA HIS A 12 14.35 -4.32 21.57
C HIS A 12 13.40 -4.68 20.40
N ARG A 13 13.80 -5.63 19.55
CA ARG A 13 12.98 -6.11 18.43
C ARG A 13 11.69 -6.78 18.92
N GLN A 14 11.77 -7.59 19.97
CA GLN A 14 10.59 -8.23 20.56
C GLN A 14 9.62 -7.19 21.14
N ARG A 15 10.15 -6.14 21.78
CA ARG A 15 9.35 -5.00 22.25
C ARG A 15 8.66 -4.27 21.09
N LEU A 16 9.35 -4.00 19.99
CA LEU A 16 8.74 -3.38 18.81
C LEU A 16 7.63 -4.23 18.22
N LYS A 17 7.84 -5.55 18.10
CA LYS A 17 6.82 -6.50 17.61
C LYS A 17 5.58 -6.50 18.51
N ARG A 18 5.75 -6.50 19.83
CA ARG A 18 4.64 -6.41 20.80
C ARG A 18 3.85 -5.10 20.67
N LEU A 19 4.52 -4.02 20.27
CA LEU A 19 3.89 -2.72 20.02
C LEU A 19 3.28 -2.60 18.61
N GLY A 20 3.25 -3.69 17.82
CA GLY A 20 2.74 -3.69 16.45
C GLY A 20 3.59 -2.86 15.48
N ARG A 21 4.87 -2.60 15.82
CA ARG A 21 5.78 -1.79 15.01
C ARG A 21 6.72 -2.71 14.22
N VAL A 22 6.90 -2.38 12.95
CA VAL A 22 7.81 -3.08 12.03
C VAL A 22 8.90 -2.11 11.58
N ARG A 23 10.12 -2.63 11.40
CA ARG A 23 11.22 -1.87 10.81
C ARG A 23 11.12 -1.98 9.28
N VAL A 24 11.15 -0.83 8.62
CA VAL A 24 11.25 -0.71 7.17
C VAL A 24 12.62 -0.14 6.85
N GLU A 25 13.33 -0.76 5.90
CA GLU A 25 14.58 -0.23 5.35
C GLU A 25 14.25 0.51 4.05
N VAL A 26 14.76 1.73 3.92
CA VAL A 26 14.46 2.63 2.80
C VAL A 26 15.76 3.27 2.32
N LEU A 27 15.89 3.36 1.00
CA LEU A 27 16.94 4.11 0.32
C LEU A 27 16.36 5.47 -0.09
N ALA A 28 17.05 6.54 0.23
CA ALA A 28 16.65 7.91 -0.09
C ALA A 28 17.89 8.81 -0.15
N ASN A 29 17.73 10.01 -0.74
CA ASN A 29 18.76 11.03 -0.70
C ASN A 29 19.05 11.45 0.75
N ALA A 30 20.29 11.85 1.02
CA ALA A 30 20.72 12.20 2.38
C ALA A 30 19.89 13.35 2.98
N GLU A 31 19.50 14.30 2.14
CA GLU A 31 18.69 15.46 2.51
C GLU A 31 17.28 15.06 2.98
N ASP A 32 16.71 14.00 2.41
CA ASP A 32 15.36 13.52 2.73
C ASP A 32 15.32 12.64 4.00
N ALA A 33 16.48 12.21 4.52
CA ALA A 33 16.53 11.30 5.66
C ALA A 33 15.88 11.88 6.93
N ALA A 34 15.97 13.20 7.13
CA ALA A 34 15.29 13.88 8.23
C ALA A 34 13.76 13.85 8.06
N LEU A 35 13.28 14.10 6.85
CA LEU A 35 11.86 14.07 6.51
C LEU A 35 11.26 12.67 6.72
N LEU A 36 11.91 11.62 6.20
CA LEU A 36 11.44 10.24 6.35
C LEU A 36 11.34 9.81 7.82
N ARG A 37 12.31 10.21 8.66
CA ARG A 37 12.24 9.99 10.11
C ARG A 37 11.08 10.74 10.75
N GLY A 38 10.82 11.98 10.31
CA GLY A 38 9.67 12.78 10.74
C GLY A 38 8.34 12.10 10.41
N VAL A 39 8.18 11.63 9.17
CA VAL A 39 7.00 10.87 8.72
C VAL A 39 6.79 9.62 9.57
N ALA A 40 7.83 8.82 9.80
CA ALA A 40 7.74 7.62 10.62
C ALA A 40 7.30 7.94 12.07
N LYS A 41 7.82 9.02 12.67
CA LYS A 41 7.40 9.47 14.01
C LYS A 41 5.94 9.90 14.02
N ALA A 42 5.51 10.67 13.02
CA ALA A 42 4.16 11.18 12.93
C ALA A 42 3.11 10.07 12.72
N LEU A 43 3.47 8.99 12.01
CA LEU A 43 2.61 7.81 11.85
C LEU A 43 2.47 6.95 13.11
N VAL A 44 3.42 7.07 14.05
CA VAL A 44 3.38 6.37 15.34
C VAL A 44 2.57 7.15 16.38
N ASP A 45 2.43 8.47 16.20
CA ASP A 45 1.70 9.37 17.09
C ASP A 45 0.17 9.27 16.84
N PRO A 46 -0.63 8.75 17.79
CA PRO A 46 -2.07 8.57 17.60
C PRO A 46 -2.81 9.85 17.24
N ALA A 47 -2.38 11.00 17.75
CA ALA A 47 -3.05 12.28 17.52
C ALA A 47 -2.87 12.76 16.07
N ARG A 48 -1.75 12.43 15.44
CA ARG A 48 -1.41 12.89 14.09
C ARG A 48 -1.52 11.81 13.03
N ARG A 49 -1.58 10.54 13.42
CA ARG A 49 -1.53 9.37 12.52
C ARG A 49 -2.56 9.44 11.41
N LEU A 50 -3.81 9.75 11.72
CA LEU A 50 -4.89 9.74 10.73
C LEU A 50 -4.70 10.83 9.67
N GLN A 51 -4.40 12.06 10.10
CA GLN A 51 -4.12 13.18 9.22
C GLN A 51 -2.92 12.90 8.31
N VAL A 52 -1.80 12.42 8.88
CA VAL A 52 -0.59 12.11 8.12
C VAL A 52 -0.84 10.99 7.12
N LYS A 53 -1.56 9.93 7.53
CA LYS A 53 -1.90 8.82 6.62
C LYS A 53 -2.72 9.31 5.44
N LEU A 54 -3.74 10.16 5.67
CA LEU A 54 -4.57 10.71 4.60
C LEU A 54 -3.74 11.56 3.64
N ALA A 55 -2.93 12.48 4.16
CA ALA A 55 -2.08 13.35 3.36
C ALA A 55 -1.11 12.55 2.47
N LEU A 56 -0.41 11.56 3.04
CA LEU A 56 0.48 10.69 2.29
C LEU A 56 -0.26 9.86 1.25
N THR A 57 -1.46 9.37 1.57
CA THR A 57 -2.27 8.58 0.62
C THR A 57 -2.69 9.45 -0.56
N GLN A 58 -3.15 10.68 -0.30
CA GLN A 58 -3.58 11.61 -1.36
C GLN A 58 -2.43 12.02 -2.28
N GLN A 59 -1.24 12.27 -1.72
CA GLN A 59 -0.11 12.82 -2.46
C GLN A 59 0.78 11.75 -3.12
N LEU A 60 0.95 10.59 -2.48
CA LEU A 60 1.90 9.56 -2.92
C LEU A 60 1.21 8.33 -3.50
N ALA A 61 0.11 7.90 -2.91
CA ALA A 61 -0.72 6.83 -3.47
C ALA A 61 -1.69 7.45 -4.47
N GLY A 62 -1.15 8.09 -5.51
CA GLY A 62 -1.92 8.68 -6.60
C GLY A 62 -3.05 7.73 -6.98
N GLN A 63 -4.29 8.17 -6.72
CA GLN A 63 -5.56 7.46 -6.91
C GLN A 63 -5.36 5.94 -7.03
N GLY A 64 -4.92 5.31 -5.94
CA GLY A 64 -4.26 4.00 -5.95
C GLY A 64 -4.80 3.10 -7.04
N LYS A 65 -3.99 2.87 -8.10
CA LYS A 65 -4.32 2.13 -9.33
C LYS A 65 -5.79 1.76 -9.36
N ILE A 66 -6.66 2.67 -9.80
CA ILE A 66 -8.10 2.42 -9.89
C ILE A 66 -8.24 1.04 -10.54
N GLY A 67 -8.68 0.05 -9.75
CA GLY A 67 -8.70 -1.32 -10.21
C GLY A 67 -9.56 -1.40 -11.46
N LEU A 68 -9.30 -2.36 -12.36
CA LEU A 68 -10.07 -2.49 -13.61
C LEU A 68 -11.59 -2.41 -13.36
N LYS A 69 -12.10 -3.04 -12.29
CA LYS A 69 -13.51 -2.93 -11.88
C LYS A 69 -13.97 -1.50 -11.59
N ALA A 70 -13.15 -0.72 -10.90
CA ALA A 70 -13.48 0.67 -10.56
C ALA A 70 -13.36 1.59 -11.80
N LEU A 71 -12.45 1.28 -12.74
CA LEU A 71 -12.39 1.96 -14.03
C LEU A 71 -13.62 1.65 -14.88
N LEU A 72 -14.04 0.39 -14.93
CA LEU A 72 -15.26 -0.02 -15.64
C LEU A 72 -16.51 0.63 -15.02
N ALA A 73 -16.62 0.66 -13.69
CA ALA A 73 -17.77 1.31 -13.04
C ALA A 73 -17.83 2.83 -13.28
N ALA A 74 -16.68 3.48 -13.47
CA ALA A 74 -16.58 4.92 -13.75
C ALA A 74 -16.60 5.24 -15.25
N ALA A 75 -16.53 4.24 -16.13
CA ALA A 75 -16.54 4.46 -17.56
C ALA A 75 -17.96 4.87 -18.01
N PRO A 76 -18.07 5.78 -19.01
CA PRO A 76 -19.35 6.24 -19.54
C PRO A 76 -19.94 5.18 -20.47
N PHE A 77 -20.24 4.00 -19.91
CA PHE A 77 -21.08 3.03 -20.58
C PHE A 77 -22.50 3.62 -20.55
N GLY A 78 -22.91 4.19 -21.67
CA GLY A 78 -24.33 4.48 -21.90
C GLY A 78 -25.11 3.17 -22.03
N ASP A 79 -26.00 3.09 -23.01
CA ASP A 79 -26.80 1.89 -23.25
C ASP A 79 -26.03 0.83 -24.05
N LEU A 80 -24.96 0.28 -23.46
CA LEU A 80 -24.24 -0.84 -24.05
C LEU A 80 -25.01 -2.14 -23.80
N GLU A 81 -25.42 -2.80 -24.88
CA GLU A 81 -26.05 -4.11 -24.83
C GLU A 81 -24.97 -5.20 -24.67
N PHE A 82 -24.96 -5.84 -23.48
CA PHE A 82 -24.02 -6.91 -23.16
C PHE A 82 -24.55 -8.31 -23.49
N GLU A 83 -25.78 -8.40 -23.95
CA GLU A 83 -26.41 -9.63 -24.43
C GLU A 83 -25.79 -10.02 -25.78
N ARG A 84 -24.71 -10.82 -25.77
CA ARG A 84 -24.25 -11.46 -27.00
C ARG A 84 -25.11 -12.70 -27.25
N PRO A 85 -25.82 -12.81 -28.39
CA PRO A 85 -26.49 -14.05 -28.74
C PRO A 85 -25.47 -15.20 -28.80
N ARG A 86 -25.83 -16.35 -28.22
CA ARG A 86 -25.00 -17.55 -28.28
C ARG A 86 -24.86 -17.99 -29.74
N ASP A 87 -23.66 -17.80 -30.29
CA ASP A 87 -23.27 -18.33 -31.58
C ASP A 87 -22.83 -19.79 -31.39
N PHE A 88 -23.61 -20.72 -31.94
CA PHE A 88 -23.31 -22.15 -31.91
C PHE A 88 -22.34 -22.57 -33.04
N GLY A 89 -21.78 -21.60 -33.78
CA GLY A 89 -20.87 -21.84 -34.88
C GLY A 89 -21.58 -22.31 -36.15
N ARG A 90 -20.82 -22.38 -37.25
CA ARG A 90 -21.30 -22.94 -38.51
C ARG A 90 -21.22 -24.47 -38.44
N LYS A 91 -22.26 -25.16 -38.93
CA LYS A 91 -22.21 -26.60 -39.15
C LYS A 91 -21.10 -26.90 -40.16
N ILE A 92 -20.10 -27.65 -39.74
CA ILE A 92 -19.06 -28.20 -40.62
C ILE A 92 -19.53 -29.61 -41.00
N ALA A 93 -19.63 -29.90 -42.30
CA ALA A 93 -19.83 -31.26 -42.78
C ALA A 93 -18.52 -32.02 -42.59
N LEU A 94 -18.59 -33.13 -41.85
CA LEU A 94 -17.51 -34.12 -41.76
C LEU A 94 -17.40 -34.90 -43.07
#